data_AF-A0A4S1FDF5-F1
#
_entry.id   AF-A0A4S1FDF5-F1
#
_cell.length_a   1.000
_cell.length_b   1.000
_cell.length_c   1.000
_cell.angle_alpha   90.00
_cell.angle_beta   90.00
_cell.angle_gamma   90.00
#
_symmetry.space_group_name_H-M   'P 1'
#
loop_
_entity.id
_entity.type
_entity.pdbx_description
1 polymer ?
#
loop_
_entity_poly.entity_id
_entity_poly.type
_entity_poly.pdbx_seq_one_letter_code
_entity_poly.pdbx_strand_id
1 'polypeptide(L)'
;MPQKPHTPGAEARFPFDRMAVERFRQAFPRARWSDGRKSWFVPGKTAAGRIDRWLEKEAAMLAVHGDSKGRDAFAFDPISSPYLEVSDDLRIRTPYSKTVIEELRTVPWASWDEELRTWRVPFRSFEELRRRWPRIEKAAQQAEPEERKRRRESARSSDAHKAAQLRNAERRRHRYPLPAEHLPPVGKPVATEEYGIVVFSEVSGELVEAEDLTASYPNAACANASYIWGRWRSATLSELIATWPTRSASKADKRLRWWQPTLPELRVARRNARSMERRKQTRDLSRFADLGCASRVLNQNA
;
A
#
# COMPACT_ATOMS: atom_id res chain seq x y z
N MET A 1 -54.60 -18.47 -22.68
CA MET A 1 -53.99 -19.21 -21.54
C MET A 1 -54.16 -18.36 -20.28
N PRO A 2 -54.97 -18.77 -19.29
CA PRO A 2 -55.23 -17.95 -18.11
C PRO A 2 -53.99 -17.90 -17.22
N GLN A 3 -53.52 -16.69 -16.92
CA GLN A 3 -52.44 -16.46 -15.97
C GLN A 3 -52.94 -16.82 -14.56
N LYS A 4 -52.30 -17.81 -13.92
CA LYS A 4 -52.58 -18.18 -12.53
C LYS A 4 -52.35 -16.97 -11.61
N PRO A 5 -53.20 -16.72 -10.61
CA PRO A 5 -53.04 -15.60 -9.70
C PRO A 5 -51.69 -15.70 -8.98
N HIS A 6 -50.94 -14.59 -8.94
CA HIS A 6 -49.69 -14.46 -8.19
C HIS A 6 -49.97 -14.73 -6.70
N THR A 7 -49.76 -15.96 -6.27
CA THR A 7 -49.79 -16.30 -4.84
C THR A 7 -48.58 -15.62 -4.19
N PRO A 8 -48.76 -14.75 -3.19
CA PRO A 8 -47.62 -14.12 -2.52
C PRO A 8 -46.78 -15.19 -1.83
N GLY A 9 -45.50 -15.25 -2.15
CA GLY A 9 -44.54 -16.23 -1.63
C GLY A 9 -43.11 -15.81 -1.96
N ALA A 10 -42.15 -16.49 -1.35
CA ALA A 10 -40.73 -16.18 -1.49
C ALA A 10 -39.94 -17.43 -1.91
N GLU A 11 -38.81 -17.21 -2.57
CA GLU A 11 -37.90 -18.26 -3.01
C GLU A 11 -36.67 -18.32 -2.11
N ALA A 12 -36.31 -19.52 -1.65
CA ALA A 12 -35.05 -19.79 -0.96
C ALA A 12 -34.09 -20.52 -1.90
N ARG A 13 -32.83 -20.07 -1.93
CA ARG A 13 -31.73 -20.75 -2.60
C ARG A 13 -30.61 -20.99 -1.58
N PHE A 14 -30.28 -22.25 -1.34
CA PHE A 14 -29.17 -22.65 -0.48
C PHE A 14 -28.50 -23.91 -1.06
N PRO A 15 -27.23 -24.20 -0.71
CA PRO A 15 -26.53 -25.39 -1.19
C PRO A 15 -27.31 -26.67 -0.88
N PHE A 16 -27.31 -27.63 -1.82
CA PHE A 16 -28.02 -28.90 -1.64
C PHE A 16 -27.29 -29.79 -0.62
N ASP A 17 -27.58 -29.59 0.66
CA ASP A 17 -27.23 -30.51 1.74
C ASP A 17 -28.47 -31.31 2.14
N ARG A 18 -28.35 -32.64 2.12
CA ARG A 18 -29.44 -33.57 2.47
C ARG A 18 -30.02 -33.27 3.85
N MET A 19 -29.16 -32.94 4.81
CA MET A 19 -29.60 -32.60 6.17
C MET A 19 -30.29 -31.23 6.24
N ALA A 20 -29.77 -30.23 5.51
CA ALA A 20 -30.38 -28.90 5.42
C ALA A 20 -31.76 -28.96 4.73
N VAL A 21 -31.92 -29.79 3.70
CA VAL A 21 -33.22 -30.01 3.03
C VAL A 21 -34.23 -30.67 3.96
N GLU A 22 -33.82 -31.68 4.73
CA GLU A 22 -34.70 -32.33 5.71
C GLU A 22 -35.17 -31.35 6.81
N ARG A 23 -34.24 -30.55 7.38
CA ARG A 23 -34.57 -29.50 8.35
C ARG A 23 -35.45 -28.39 7.75
N PHE A 24 -35.21 -28.01 6.49
CA PHE A 24 -36.02 -27.03 5.77
C PHE A 24 -37.45 -27.55 5.54
N ARG A 25 -37.62 -28.83 5.20
CA ARG A 25 -38.95 -29.45 5.05
C ARG A 25 -39.69 -29.58 6.37
N GLN A 26 -38.98 -29.81 7.48
CA GLN A 26 -39.57 -29.77 8.83
C GLN A 26 -40.04 -28.36 9.21
N ALA A 27 -39.24 -27.33 8.93
CA ALA A 27 -39.59 -25.93 9.23
C ALA A 27 -40.67 -25.35 8.30
N PHE A 28 -40.70 -25.79 7.03
CA PHE A 28 -41.66 -25.36 6.02
C PHE A 28 -42.35 -26.54 5.33
N PRO A 29 -43.34 -27.20 5.98
CA PRO A 29 -44.01 -28.39 5.43
C PRO A 29 -44.75 -28.15 4.11
N ARG A 30 -45.12 -26.89 3.82
CA ARG A 30 -45.82 -26.48 2.59
C ARG A 30 -44.88 -25.96 1.49
N ALA A 31 -43.56 -26.01 1.69
CA ALA A 31 -42.58 -25.60 0.68
C ALA A 31 -42.59 -26.57 -0.51
N ARG A 32 -42.40 -26.03 -1.72
CA ARG A 32 -42.36 -26.81 -2.97
C ARG A 32 -41.05 -26.54 -3.71
N TRP A 33 -40.38 -27.60 -4.15
CA TRP A 33 -39.24 -27.49 -5.04
C TRP A 33 -39.70 -27.08 -6.45
N SER A 34 -39.02 -26.10 -7.06
CA SER A 34 -39.22 -25.72 -8.45
C SER A 34 -37.98 -26.07 -9.26
N ASP A 35 -38.10 -27.09 -10.12
CA ASP A 35 -36.97 -27.59 -10.91
C ASP A 35 -36.47 -26.55 -11.94
N GLY A 36 -37.39 -25.81 -12.56
CA GLY A 36 -37.06 -24.75 -13.52
C GLY A 36 -36.33 -23.54 -12.92
N ARG A 37 -36.46 -23.30 -11.60
CA ARG A 37 -35.79 -22.19 -10.90
C ARG A 37 -34.67 -22.65 -9.96
N LYS A 38 -34.49 -23.97 -9.80
CA LYS A 38 -33.60 -24.61 -8.82
C LYS A 38 -33.71 -23.97 -7.42
N SER A 39 -34.93 -23.66 -7.01
CA SER A 39 -35.23 -22.94 -5.77
C SER A 39 -36.43 -23.55 -5.05
N TRP A 40 -36.46 -23.37 -3.72
CA TRP A 40 -37.61 -23.75 -2.90
C TRP A 40 -38.59 -22.58 -2.81
N PHE A 41 -39.84 -22.80 -3.22
CA PHE A 41 -40.91 -21.82 -3.08
C PHE A 41 -41.69 -22.07 -1.78
N VAL A 42 -41.74 -21.05 -0.93
CA VAL A 42 -42.54 -21.07 0.31
C VAL A 42 -43.74 -20.13 0.14
N PRO A 43 -44.98 -20.64 0.26
CA PRO A 43 -46.17 -19.80 0.14
C PRO A 43 -46.38 -18.93 1.39
N GLY A 44 -46.75 -17.66 1.21
CA GLY A 44 -47.12 -16.75 2.28
C GLY A 44 -46.52 -15.34 2.16
N LYS A 45 -47.25 -14.32 2.62
CA LYS A 45 -46.82 -12.91 2.58
C LYS A 45 -45.57 -12.62 3.44
N THR A 46 -45.36 -13.39 4.51
CA THR A 46 -44.18 -13.28 5.40
C THR A 46 -43.13 -14.36 5.11
N ALA A 47 -43.22 -15.05 3.97
CA ALA A 47 -42.34 -16.17 3.66
C ALA A 47 -40.87 -15.76 3.61
N ALA A 48 -40.56 -14.60 3.02
CA ALA A 48 -39.19 -14.07 2.92
C ALA A 48 -38.53 -13.94 4.30
N GLY A 49 -39.12 -13.18 5.22
CA GLY A 49 -38.53 -12.99 6.56
C GLY A 49 -38.46 -14.25 7.42
N ARG A 50 -39.31 -15.27 7.18
CA ARG A 50 -39.18 -16.58 7.85
C ARG A 50 -38.04 -17.39 7.26
N ILE A 51 -37.84 -17.35 5.95
CA ILE A 51 -36.70 -17.98 5.27
C ILE A 51 -35.40 -17.36 5.77
N ASP A 52 -35.31 -16.02 5.83
CA ASP A 52 -34.11 -15.32 6.30
C ASP A 52 -33.77 -15.70 7.75
N ARG A 53 -34.76 -15.68 8.64
CA ARG A 53 -34.58 -16.10 10.05
C ARG A 53 -34.19 -17.57 10.18
N TRP A 54 -34.71 -18.45 9.31
CA TRP A 54 -34.32 -19.86 9.31
C TRP A 54 -32.90 -20.03 8.80
N LEU A 55 -32.49 -19.31 7.75
CA LEU A 55 -31.12 -19.30 7.23
C LEU A 55 -30.13 -18.77 8.27
N GLU A 56 -30.47 -17.71 9.01
CA GLU A 56 -29.68 -17.19 10.12
C GLU A 56 -29.51 -18.23 11.24
N LYS A 57 -30.61 -18.92 11.62
CA LYS A 57 -30.58 -19.96 12.64
C LYS A 57 -29.77 -21.19 12.21
N GLU A 58 -29.88 -21.57 10.94
CA GLU A 58 -29.13 -22.68 10.36
C GLU A 58 -27.63 -22.34 10.28
N ALA A 59 -27.29 -21.12 9.86
CA ALA A 59 -25.92 -20.61 9.86
C ALA A 59 -25.33 -20.56 11.28
N ALA A 60 -26.12 -20.16 12.28
CA ALA A 60 -25.71 -20.19 13.68
C ALA A 60 -25.48 -21.62 14.20
N MET A 61 -26.35 -22.58 13.84
CA MET A 61 -26.12 -23.99 14.20
C MET A 61 -24.87 -24.56 13.52
N LEU A 62 -24.67 -24.31 12.22
CA LEU A 62 -23.47 -24.73 11.52
C LEU A 62 -22.19 -24.08 12.10
N ALA A 63 -22.29 -22.84 12.57
CA ALA A 63 -21.19 -22.18 13.26
C ALA A 63 -20.79 -22.91 14.56
N VAL A 64 -21.76 -23.31 15.40
CA VAL A 64 -21.49 -24.05 16.64
C VAL A 64 -20.84 -25.41 16.37
N HIS A 65 -21.35 -26.17 15.39
CA HIS A 65 -20.78 -27.48 15.04
C HIS A 65 -19.39 -27.35 14.39
N GLY A 66 -19.19 -26.33 13.55
CA GLY A 66 -17.90 -26.03 12.94
C GLY A 66 -16.85 -25.63 13.97
N ASP A 67 -17.23 -24.84 14.98
CA ASP A 67 -16.32 -24.43 16.05
C ASP A 67 -16.02 -25.61 16.99
N SER A 68 -16.96 -26.53 17.27
CA SER A 68 -16.68 -27.78 18.01
C SER A 68 -15.66 -28.65 17.28
N LYS A 69 -15.86 -28.89 15.97
CA LYS A 69 -14.92 -29.67 15.15
C LYS A 69 -13.53 -29.02 15.12
N GLY A 70 -13.49 -27.69 15.05
CA GLY A 70 -12.26 -26.92 15.10
C GLY A 70 -11.53 -27.04 16.44
N ARG A 71 -12.27 -27.08 17.56
CA ARG A 71 -11.71 -27.33 18.90
C ARG A 71 -11.15 -28.74 19.01
N ASP A 72 -11.84 -29.75 18.50
CA ASP A 72 -11.35 -31.12 18.49
C ASP A 72 -10.07 -31.25 17.65
N ALA A 73 -10.01 -30.58 16.50
CA ALA A 73 -8.82 -30.52 15.66
C ALA A 73 -7.64 -29.80 16.35
N PHE A 74 -7.92 -28.73 17.10
CA PHE A 74 -6.92 -28.02 17.90
C PHE A 74 -6.42 -28.89 19.08
N ALA A 75 -7.31 -29.60 19.76
CA ALA A 75 -6.95 -30.51 20.85
C ALA A 75 -6.08 -31.68 20.38
N PHE A 76 -6.30 -32.13 19.13
CA PHE A 76 -5.52 -33.21 18.53
C PHE A 76 -4.11 -32.77 18.11
N ASP A 77 -3.96 -31.60 17.48
CA ASP A 77 -2.65 -31.06 17.09
C ASP A 77 -2.57 -29.54 17.31
N PRO A 78 -2.18 -29.11 18.52
CA PRO A 78 -2.14 -27.71 18.88
C PRO A 78 -0.94 -27.00 18.23
N ILE A 79 -1.19 -25.81 17.67
CA ILE A 79 -0.12 -24.93 17.23
C ILE A 79 0.49 -24.26 18.46
N SER A 80 1.75 -24.57 18.77
CA SER A 80 2.52 -23.88 19.82
C SER A 80 3.34 -22.76 19.18
N SER A 81 2.94 -21.50 19.39
CA SER A 81 3.69 -20.34 18.91
C SER A 81 3.54 -19.16 19.87
N PRO A 82 4.59 -18.34 20.07
CA PRO A 82 4.55 -17.17 20.97
C PRO A 82 3.50 -16.12 20.59
N TYR A 83 3.03 -16.15 19.35
CA TYR A 83 2.10 -15.17 18.78
C TYR A 83 0.64 -15.64 18.81
N LEU A 84 0.37 -16.86 19.29
CA LEU A 84 -0.97 -17.44 19.36
C LEU A 84 -1.40 -17.59 20.82
N GLU A 85 -2.46 -16.89 21.19
CA GLU A 85 -3.17 -17.06 22.45
C GLU A 85 -4.47 -17.83 22.20
N VAL A 86 -4.71 -18.85 23.02
CA VAL A 86 -5.91 -19.70 22.89
C VAL A 86 -6.85 -19.37 24.04
N SER A 87 -8.08 -18.98 23.70
CA SER A 87 -9.15 -18.69 24.65
C SER A 87 -10.45 -19.34 24.15
N ASP A 88 -11.59 -18.66 24.25
CA ASP A 88 -12.82 -19.10 23.61
C ASP A 88 -12.72 -19.08 22.07
N ASP A 89 -11.76 -18.32 21.52
CA ASP A 89 -11.35 -18.32 20.12
C ASP A 89 -9.82 -18.24 20.02
N LEU A 90 -9.28 -18.39 18.80
CA LEU A 90 -7.86 -18.23 18.52
C LEU A 90 -7.53 -16.74 18.36
N ARG A 91 -6.66 -16.23 19.23
CA ARG A 91 -6.24 -14.83 19.29
C ARG A 91 -4.79 -14.71 18.84
N ILE A 92 -4.53 -13.90 17.81
CA ILE A 92 -3.20 -13.78 17.20
C ILE A 92 -2.61 -12.40 17.49
N ARG A 93 -1.60 -12.36 18.36
CA ARG A 93 -0.86 -11.16 18.76
C ARG A 93 0.47 -11.09 18.04
N THR A 94 0.48 -10.60 16.80
CA THR A 94 1.69 -10.43 15.99
C THR A 94 2.10 -8.97 15.85
N PRO A 95 3.41 -8.66 15.76
CA PRO A 95 3.89 -7.36 15.32
C PRO A 95 3.30 -6.94 13.96
N TYR A 96 3.13 -5.64 13.74
CA TYR A 96 2.57 -5.12 12.48
C TYR A 96 3.44 -5.50 11.28
N SER A 97 2.91 -6.35 10.41
CA SER A 97 3.52 -6.75 9.15
C SER A 97 2.45 -6.82 8.07
N LYS A 98 2.72 -6.19 6.91
CA LYS A 98 1.78 -6.20 5.78
C LYS A 98 1.51 -7.64 5.31
N THR A 99 2.54 -8.46 5.24
CA THR A 99 2.45 -9.87 4.85
C THR A 99 1.60 -10.69 5.84
N VAL A 100 1.76 -10.47 7.14
CA VAL A 100 0.93 -11.14 8.16
C VAL A 100 -0.54 -10.76 8.00
N ILE A 101 -0.83 -9.47 7.78
CA ILE A 101 -2.20 -8.99 7.59
C ILE A 101 -2.83 -9.57 6.32
N GLU A 102 -2.09 -9.66 5.22
CA GLU A 102 -2.58 -10.25 3.97
C GLU A 102 -2.91 -11.74 4.12
N GLU A 103 -2.04 -12.50 4.80
CA GLU A 103 -2.29 -13.92 5.09
C GLU A 103 -3.50 -14.10 6.03
N LEU A 104 -3.63 -13.28 7.08
CA LEU A 104 -4.76 -13.35 8.02
C LEU A 104 -6.09 -12.95 7.39
N ARG A 105 -6.11 -11.97 6.48
CA ARG A 105 -7.32 -11.61 5.71
C ARG A 105 -7.80 -12.72 4.79
N THR A 106 -6.90 -13.63 4.41
CA THR A 106 -7.25 -14.78 3.56
C THR A 106 -7.88 -15.91 4.40
N VAL A 107 -7.71 -15.90 5.73
CA VAL A 107 -8.33 -16.89 6.62
C VAL A 107 -9.83 -16.59 6.73
N PRO A 108 -10.72 -17.56 6.42
CA PRO A 108 -12.15 -17.37 6.54
C PRO A 108 -12.57 -16.99 7.96
N TRP A 109 -13.55 -16.11 8.09
CA TRP A 109 -14.08 -15.63 9.38
C TRP A 109 -13.07 -14.97 10.33
N ALA A 110 -11.85 -14.69 9.87
CA ALA A 110 -10.89 -13.89 10.63
C ALA A 110 -11.37 -12.44 10.73
N SER A 111 -11.38 -11.91 11.94
CA SER A 111 -11.78 -10.54 12.22
C SER A 111 -10.72 -9.84 13.05
N TRP A 112 -10.58 -8.54 12.84
CA TRP A 112 -9.71 -7.71 13.67
C TRP A 112 -10.52 -7.20 14.85
N ASP A 113 -10.03 -7.46 16.06
CA ASP A 113 -10.59 -6.92 17.30
C ASP A 113 -9.84 -5.62 17.64
N GLU A 114 -10.53 -4.48 17.54
CA GLU A 114 -9.94 -3.16 17.81
C GLU A 114 -9.67 -2.92 19.30
N GLU A 115 -10.45 -3.54 20.19
CA GLU A 115 -10.35 -3.39 21.64
C GLU A 115 -9.14 -4.14 22.18
N LEU A 116 -9.00 -5.40 21.78
CA LEU A 116 -7.86 -6.23 22.15
C LEU A 116 -6.64 -6.04 21.24
N ARG A 117 -6.78 -5.25 20.16
CA ARG A 117 -5.76 -5.06 19.10
C ARG A 117 -5.17 -6.37 18.61
N THR A 118 -6.05 -7.35 18.43
CA THR A 118 -5.67 -8.75 18.20
C THR A 118 -6.55 -9.33 17.10
N TRP A 119 -6.00 -10.22 16.27
CA TRP A 119 -6.83 -10.94 15.29
C TRP A 119 -7.58 -12.06 15.98
N ARG A 120 -8.90 -12.08 15.82
CA ARG A 120 -9.79 -13.13 16.31
C ARG A 120 -10.13 -14.08 15.16
N VAL A 121 -9.80 -15.35 15.34
CA VAL A 121 -10.07 -16.42 14.38
C VAL A 121 -10.92 -17.49 15.08
N PRO A 122 -12.15 -17.74 14.61
CA PRO A 122 -12.96 -18.82 15.16
C PRO A 122 -12.32 -20.19 14.94
N PHE A 123 -12.57 -21.14 15.83
CA PHE A 123 -12.00 -22.49 15.76
C PHE A 123 -12.36 -23.23 14.47
N ARG A 124 -13.51 -22.96 13.83
CA ARG A 124 -13.85 -23.55 12.53
C ARG A 124 -12.81 -23.30 11.43
N SER A 125 -12.05 -22.21 11.55
CA SER A 125 -10.99 -21.83 10.60
C SER A 125 -9.62 -22.37 10.98
N PHE A 126 -9.53 -23.21 12.02
CA PHE A 126 -8.26 -23.68 12.57
C PHE A 126 -7.41 -24.41 11.53
N GLU A 127 -7.99 -25.29 10.71
CA GLU A 127 -7.24 -26.02 9.69
C GLU A 127 -6.63 -25.08 8.63
N GLU A 128 -7.36 -24.05 8.21
CA GLU A 128 -6.87 -23.03 7.27
C GLU A 128 -5.79 -22.15 7.90
N LEU A 129 -5.98 -21.78 9.18
CA LEU A 129 -4.98 -21.07 9.95
C LEU A 129 -3.70 -21.91 10.08
N ARG A 130 -3.83 -23.20 10.41
CA ARG A 130 -2.70 -24.15 10.56
C ARG A 130 -1.89 -24.30 9.29
N ARG A 131 -2.55 -24.41 8.13
CA ARG A 131 -1.87 -24.47 6.82
C ARG A 131 -1.03 -23.21 6.54
N ARG A 132 -1.48 -22.05 6.98
CA ARG A 132 -0.81 -20.75 6.73
C ARG A 132 0.12 -20.32 7.87
N TRP A 133 0.01 -20.95 9.03
CA TRP A 133 0.74 -20.59 10.24
C TRP A 133 2.25 -20.46 10.02
N PRO A 134 2.94 -21.39 9.32
CA PRO A 134 4.39 -21.27 9.11
C PRO A 134 4.80 -20.00 8.34
N ARG A 135 3.95 -19.52 7.42
CA ARG A 135 4.18 -18.27 6.68
C ARG A 135 3.94 -17.05 7.56
N ILE A 136 2.88 -17.09 8.36
CA ILE A 136 2.52 -16.03 9.30
C ILE A 136 3.62 -15.88 10.35
N GLU A 137 4.07 -16.98 10.95
CA GLU A 137 5.12 -16.99 11.97
C GLU A 137 6.45 -16.50 11.42
N LYS A 138 6.87 -17.00 10.24
CA LYS A 138 8.08 -16.50 9.57
C LYS A 138 7.97 -15.00 9.27
N ALA A 139 6.82 -14.52 8.80
CA ALA A 139 6.61 -13.11 8.52
C ALA A 139 6.55 -12.26 9.80
N ALA A 140 6.08 -12.80 10.91
CA ALA A 140 6.06 -12.17 12.23
C ALA A 140 7.48 -12.05 12.81
N GLN A 141 8.27 -13.13 12.76
CA GLN A 141 9.70 -13.12 13.15
C GLN A 141 10.49 -12.09 12.33
N GLN A 142 10.31 -12.08 11.01
CA GLN A 142 10.93 -11.07 10.14
C GLN A 142 10.51 -9.63 10.48
N ALA A 143 9.28 -9.44 10.94
CA ALA A 143 8.77 -8.14 11.32
C ALA A 143 9.21 -7.70 12.74
N GLU A 144 9.84 -8.60 13.51
CA GLU A 144 10.35 -8.28 14.83
C GLU A 144 11.35 -7.11 14.75
N PRO A 145 11.25 -6.11 15.64
CA PRO A 145 12.08 -4.91 15.59
C PRO A 145 13.58 -5.21 15.51
N GLU A 146 14.03 -6.31 16.15
CA GLU A 146 15.41 -6.75 16.16
C GLU A 146 15.87 -7.27 14.79
N GLU A 147 15.08 -8.11 14.12
CA GLU A 147 15.41 -8.57 12.76
C GLU A 147 15.33 -7.43 11.73
N ARG A 148 14.42 -6.46 11.93
CA ARG A 148 14.39 -5.24 11.11
C ARG A 148 15.64 -4.39 11.30
N LYS A 149 16.15 -4.29 12.54
CA LYS A 149 17.39 -3.58 12.86
C LYS A 149 18.59 -4.28 12.23
N ARG A 150 18.73 -5.60 12.42
CA ARG A 150 19.79 -6.42 11.80
C ARG A 150 19.78 -6.29 10.28
N ARG A 151 18.62 -6.37 9.62
CA ARG A 151 18.51 -6.17 8.16
C ARG A 151 18.92 -4.76 7.71
N ARG A 152 18.57 -3.72 8.48
CA ARG A 152 19.02 -2.34 8.20
C ARG A 152 20.53 -2.21 8.37
N GLU A 153 21.12 -2.86 9.36
CA GLU A 153 22.57 -2.84 9.60
C GLU A 153 23.34 -3.61 8.51
N SER A 154 22.89 -4.81 8.14
CA SER A 154 23.45 -5.56 7.01
C SER A 154 23.29 -4.81 5.68
N ALA A 155 22.12 -4.19 5.45
CA ALA A 155 21.90 -3.35 4.28
C ALA A 155 22.79 -2.09 4.30
N ARG A 156 23.02 -1.50 5.48
CA ARG A 156 23.92 -0.33 5.65
C ARG A 156 25.37 -0.69 5.34
N SER A 157 25.79 -1.91 5.65
CA SER A 157 27.12 -2.42 5.33
C SER A 157 27.30 -2.77 3.84
N SER A 158 26.21 -2.90 3.08
CA SER A 158 26.28 -3.23 1.65
C SER A 158 26.93 -2.10 0.85
N ASP A 159 27.79 -2.46 -0.11
CA ASP A 159 28.44 -1.48 -0.98
C ASP A 159 27.43 -0.70 -1.85
N ALA A 160 26.27 -1.30 -2.15
CA ALA A 160 25.17 -0.60 -2.80
C ALA A 160 24.64 0.57 -1.95
N HIS A 161 24.62 0.41 -0.63
CA HIS A 161 24.22 1.47 0.30
C HIS A 161 25.27 2.57 0.38
N LYS A 162 26.56 2.22 0.44
CA LYS A 162 27.67 3.19 0.39
C LYS A 162 27.63 3.99 -0.92
N ALA A 163 27.46 3.33 -2.07
CA ALA A 163 27.33 3.99 -3.36
C ALA A 163 26.08 4.89 -3.44
N ALA A 164 24.95 4.47 -2.87
CA ALA A 164 23.76 5.32 -2.76
C ALA A 164 23.99 6.53 -1.83
N GLN A 165 24.74 6.35 -0.73
CA GLN A 165 25.10 7.43 0.19
C GLN A 165 26.01 8.47 -0.48
N LEU A 166 27.03 8.04 -1.22
CA LEU A 166 27.91 8.92 -1.99
C LEU A 166 27.11 9.71 -3.04
N ARG A 167 26.25 9.04 -3.83
CA ARG A 167 25.35 9.71 -4.79
C ARG A 167 24.42 10.72 -4.13
N ASN A 168 23.89 10.41 -2.95
CA ASN A 168 23.02 11.32 -2.21
C ASN A 168 23.79 12.49 -1.59
N ALA A 169 25.03 12.27 -1.12
CA ALA A 169 25.90 13.33 -0.64
C ALA A 169 26.26 14.30 -1.77
N GLU A 170 26.57 13.78 -2.96
CA GLU A 170 26.86 14.59 -4.13
C GLU A 170 25.63 15.38 -4.60
N ARG A 171 24.45 14.74 -4.63
CA ARG A 171 23.17 15.42 -4.88
C ARG A 171 22.95 16.62 -3.96
N ARG A 172 23.31 16.52 -2.67
CA ARG A 172 23.13 17.62 -1.69
C ARG A 172 24.08 18.80 -1.93
N ARG A 173 25.18 18.61 -2.65
CA ARG A 173 26.08 19.71 -3.02
C ARG A 173 25.48 20.61 -4.09
N HIS A 174 24.42 20.16 -4.77
CA HIS A 174 23.71 20.89 -5.82
C HIS A 174 24.66 21.42 -6.93
N ARG A 175 25.69 20.64 -7.25
CA ARG A 175 26.64 20.91 -8.34
C ARG A 175 26.35 19.97 -9.50
N TYR A 176 26.56 20.44 -10.72
CA TYR A 176 26.42 19.64 -11.94
C TYR A 176 27.54 20.00 -12.93
N PRO A 177 28.17 19.02 -13.60
CA PRO A 177 29.18 19.30 -14.60
C PRO A 177 28.51 19.81 -15.89
N LEU A 178 28.89 21.02 -16.31
CA LEU A 178 28.42 21.66 -17.53
C LEU A 178 29.56 21.78 -18.55
N PRO A 179 29.34 21.52 -19.84
CA PRO A 179 30.37 21.74 -20.85
C PRO A 179 30.68 23.24 -20.97
N ALA A 180 31.96 23.62 -20.92
CA ALA A 180 32.42 25.01 -20.94
C ALA A 180 31.98 25.76 -22.21
N GLU A 181 31.92 25.06 -23.34
CA GLU A 181 31.56 25.63 -24.64
C GLU A 181 30.06 25.93 -24.79
N HIS A 182 29.20 25.25 -24.02
CA HIS A 182 27.76 25.27 -24.22
C HIS A 182 27.03 25.39 -22.87
N LEU A 183 26.98 26.60 -22.34
CA LEU A 183 26.38 26.88 -21.04
C LEU A 183 24.83 27.00 -21.14
N PRO A 184 24.09 26.46 -20.16
CA PRO A 184 22.64 26.56 -20.10
C PRO A 184 22.20 28.00 -19.78
N PRO A 185 20.98 28.39 -20.18
CA PRO A 185 20.42 29.67 -19.78
C PRO A 185 20.18 29.72 -18.26
N VAL A 186 20.87 30.64 -17.59
CA VAL A 186 20.72 30.86 -16.14
C VAL A 186 19.29 31.32 -15.82
N GLY A 187 18.73 30.81 -14.72
CA GLY A 187 17.38 31.16 -14.26
C GLY A 187 16.23 30.54 -15.06
N LYS A 188 16.51 29.74 -16.09
CA LYS A 188 15.48 29.00 -16.84
C LYS A 188 15.46 27.51 -16.48
N PRO A 189 14.28 26.86 -16.43
CA PRO A 189 14.20 25.43 -16.24
C PRO A 189 14.74 24.65 -17.43
N VAL A 190 15.68 23.76 -17.15
CA VAL A 190 16.39 22.93 -18.11
C VAL A 190 16.32 21.47 -17.64
N ALA A 191 16.10 20.54 -18.57
CA ALA A 191 16.10 19.12 -18.27
C ALA A 191 17.53 18.57 -18.30
N THR A 192 17.84 17.73 -17.32
CA THR A 192 19.11 17.01 -17.17
C THR A 192 18.84 15.51 -17.10
N GLU A 193 19.82 14.72 -17.51
CA GLU A 193 19.69 13.25 -17.55
C GLU A 193 19.60 12.64 -16.14
N GLU A 194 20.35 13.18 -15.17
CA GLU A 194 20.47 12.56 -13.84
C GLU A 194 19.54 13.15 -12.79
N TYR A 195 19.17 14.43 -12.93
CA TYR A 195 18.42 15.18 -11.92
C TYR A 195 17.05 15.66 -12.42
N GLY A 196 16.70 15.40 -13.69
CA GLY A 196 15.44 15.84 -14.28
C GLY A 196 15.45 17.35 -14.52
N ILE A 197 14.31 18.03 -14.32
CA ILE A 197 14.19 19.46 -14.61
C ILE A 197 14.71 20.29 -13.44
N VAL A 198 15.79 21.03 -13.69
CA VAL A 198 16.50 21.87 -12.72
C VAL A 198 16.66 23.29 -13.26
N VAL A 199 16.90 24.25 -12.38
CA VAL A 199 17.23 25.64 -12.73
C VAL A 199 18.66 25.91 -12.31
N PHE A 200 19.52 26.28 -13.25
CA PHE A 200 20.88 26.72 -12.95
C PHE A 200 20.84 28.14 -12.38
N SER A 201 21.43 28.32 -11.20
CA SER A 201 21.47 29.61 -10.50
C SER A 201 22.78 30.34 -10.77
N GLU A 202 23.89 29.59 -10.90
CA GLU A 202 25.23 30.15 -11.07
C GLU A 202 26.13 29.13 -11.80
N VAL A 203 27.10 29.60 -12.58
CA VAL A 203 28.16 28.80 -13.18
C VAL A 203 29.48 29.32 -12.61
N SER A 204 30.20 28.50 -11.82
CA SER A 204 31.31 28.98 -10.98
C SER A 204 32.62 29.20 -11.73
N GLY A 205 32.73 28.82 -13.01
CA GLY A 205 33.97 28.93 -13.79
C GLY A 205 35.07 27.93 -13.39
N GLU A 206 34.90 27.22 -12.27
CA GLU A 206 35.81 26.18 -11.78
C GLU A 206 35.76 24.95 -12.68
N LEU A 207 36.92 24.54 -13.22
CA LEU A 207 37.05 23.32 -14.00
C LEU A 207 36.80 22.08 -13.13
N VAL A 208 36.15 21.09 -13.71
CA VAL A 208 35.89 19.81 -13.06
C VAL A 208 37.10 18.91 -13.23
N GLU A 209 37.68 18.46 -12.12
CA GLU A 209 38.74 17.46 -12.12
C GLU A 209 38.25 16.13 -12.72
N ALA A 210 39.07 15.50 -13.56
CA ALA A 210 38.69 14.31 -14.32
C ALA A 210 38.34 13.10 -13.43
N GLU A 211 38.93 13.03 -12.24
CA GLU A 211 38.71 12.00 -11.22
C GLU A 211 37.30 12.13 -10.59
N ASP A 212 36.92 13.34 -10.18
CA ASP A 212 35.60 13.65 -9.63
C ASP A 212 34.50 13.45 -10.67
N LEU A 213 34.78 13.78 -11.93
CA LEU A 213 33.89 13.56 -13.06
C LEU A 213 33.62 12.06 -13.25
N THR A 214 34.66 11.23 -13.29
CA THR A 214 34.53 9.79 -13.55
C THR A 214 33.86 9.05 -12.39
N ALA A 215 34.14 9.46 -11.15
CA ALA A 215 33.58 8.84 -9.95
C ALA A 215 32.09 9.15 -9.74
N SER A 216 31.68 10.40 -9.98
CA SER A 216 30.31 10.85 -9.69
C SER A 216 29.40 10.90 -10.92
N TYR A 217 29.99 11.09 -12.10
CA TYR A 217 29.31 11.30 -13.37
C TYR A 217 29.96 10.45 -14.49
N PRO A 218 29.91 9.11 -14.40
CA PRO A 218 30.64 8.22 -15.33
C PRO A 218 30.24 8.41 -16.81
N ASN A 219 29.03 8.90 -17.07
CA ASN A 219 28.54 9.19 -18.42
C ASN A 219 28.98 10.58 -18.95
N ALA A 220 29.68 11.37 -18.15
CA ALA A 220 30.12 12.72 -18.49
C ALA A 220 31.54 12.79 -19.07
N ALA A 221 32.31 11.71 -18.99
CA ALA A 221 33.66 11.66 -19.55
C ALA A 221 33.63 11.60 -21.09
N CYS A 222 33.30 12.71 -21.74
CA CYS A 222 33.55 12.90 -23.17
C CYS A 222 34.98 13.40 -23.36
N ALA A 223 35.78 12.67 -24.15
CA ALA A 223 37.24 12.81 -24.23
C ALA A 223 37.79 14.19 -24.64
N ASN A 224 36.95 15.15 -25.07
CA ASN A 224 37.41 16.41 -25.68
C ASN A 224 36.68 17.67 -25.17
N ALA A 225 35.95 17.63 -24.04
CA ALA A 225 35.23 18.80 -23.52
C ALA A 225 35.75 19.20 -22.14
N SER A 226 36.08 20.48 -21.96
CA SER A 226 36.32 21.04 -20.63
C SER A 226 34.99 21.21 -19.90
N TYR A 227 34.91 20.74 -18.65
CA TYR A 227 33.71 20.83 -17.83
C TYR A 227 33.88 21.87 -16.73
N ILE A 228 32.83 22.62 -16.45
CA ILE A 228 32.75 23.63 -15.40
C ILE A 228 31.62 23.26 -14.43
N TRP A 229 31.80 23.55 -13.14
CA TRP A 229 30.73 23.37 -12.17
C TRP A 229 29.60 24.40 -12.31
N GLY A 230 28.36 23.91 -12.41
CA GLY A 230 27.15 24.72 -12.31
C GLY A 230 26.39 24.42 -11.01
N ARG A 231 25.99 25.46 -10.28
CA ARG A 231 25.05 25.31 -9.15
C ARG A 231 23.62 25.29 -9.65
N TRP A 232 22.86 24.31 -9.20
CA TRP A 232 21.46 24.15 -9.60
C TRP A 232 20.52 24.14 -8.40
N ARG A 233 19.25 24.38 -8.66
CA ARG A 233 18.16 24.19 -7.70
C ARG A 233 16.98 23.51 -8.37
N SER A 234 16.10 22.90 -7.58
CA SER A 234 14.84 22.41 -8.12
C SER A 234 14.00 23.57 -8.67
N ALA A 235 13.35 23.33 -9.80
CA ALA A 235 12.43 24.29 -10.39
C ALA A 235 11.17 24.44 -9.52
N THR A 236 10.72 25.68 -9.32
CA THR A 236 9.45 25.96 -8.64
C THR A 236 8.26 25.65 -9.56
N LEU A 237 7.06 25.49 -8.99
CA LEU A 237 5.87 25.21 -9.80
C LEU A 237 5.58 26.35 -10.80
N SER A 238 5.76 27.61 -10.39
CA SER A 238 5.57 28.78 -11.26
C SER A 238 6.53 28.77 -12.44
N GLU A 239 7.82 28.50 -12.21
CA GLU A 239 8.83 28.39 -13.26
C GLU A 239 8.51 27.25 -14.23
N LEU A 240 8.09 26.09 -13.72
CA LEU A 240 7.68 24.95 -14.56
C LEU A 240 6.44 25.26 -15.41
N ILE A 241 5.53 26.11 -14.94
CA ILE A 241 4.34 26.55 -15.69
C ILE A 241 4.74 27.56 -16.77
N ALA A 242 5.62 28.51 -16.44
CA ALA A 242 6.09 29.54 -17.35
C ALA A 242 7.01 29.03 -18.47
N THR A 243 7.57 27.82 -18.32
CA THR A 243 8.49 27.25 -19.31
C THR A 243 7.73 26.74 -20.55
N TRP A 244 8.19 27.19 -21.73
CA TRP A 244 7.71 26.72 -23.01
C TRP A 244 8.34 25.35 -23.37
N PRO A 245 7.54 24.36 -23.78
CA PRO A 245 8.04 23.03 -24.13
C PRO A 245 8.72 23.01 -25.50
N THR A 246 9.72 22.15 -25.66
CA THR A 246 10.19 21.73 -26.99
C THR A 246 9.42 20.52 -27.51
N ARG A 247 9.34 20.38 -28.84
CA ARG A 247 8.68 19.23 -29.49
C ARG A 247 9.44 17.92 -29.26
N SER A 248 10.78 17.97 -29.25
CA SER A 248 11.64 16.81 -29.02
C SER A 248 13.03 17.27 -28.59
N ALA A 249 13.65 16.56 -27.65
CA ALA A 249 15.05 16.75 -27.30
C ALA A 249 15.93 16.10 -28.39
N SER A 250 16.81 16.89 -29.03
CA SER A 250 17.72 16.32 -30.03
C SER A 250 18.76 15.42 -29.36
N LYS A 251 19.25 14.41 -30.08
CA LYS A 251 20.40 13.61 -29.63
C LYS A 251 21.65 14.48 -29.43
N ALA A 252 21.76 15.60 -30.15
CA ALA A 252 22.82 16.59 -29.95
C ALA A 252 22.67 17.32 -28.60
N ASP A 253 21.45 17.69 -28.21
CA ASP A 253 21.19 18.36 -26.93
C ASP A 253 21.48 17.43 -25.73
N LYS A 254 21.29 16.12 -25.91
CA LYS A 254 21.70 15.13 -24.90
C LYS A 254 23.23 15.06 -24.73
N ARG A 255 24.01 15.31 -25.78
CA ARG A 255 25.48 15.45 -25.67
C ARG A 255 25.89 16.68 -24.87
N LEU A 256 25.05 17.72 -24.87
CA LEU A 256 25.24 18.90 -24.02
C LEU A 256 24.85 18.64 -22.54
N ARG A 257 24.33 17.43 -22.22
CA ARG A 257 23.88 16.98 -20.90
C ARG A 257 22.74 17.81 -20.29
N TRP A 258 22.23 18.77 -21.04
CA TRP A 258 21.12 19.63 -20.68
C TRP A 258 20.32 19.96 -21.94
N TRP A 259 18.99 19.93 -21.85
CA TRP A 259 18.10 20.27 -22.98
C TRP A 259 16.87 21.03 -22.49
N GLN A 260 16.22 21.76 -23.40
CA GLN A 260 14.95 22.38 -23.07
C GLN A 260 13.89 21.30 -22.82
N PRO A 261 13.15 21.35 -21.69
CA PRO A 261 12.23 20.29 -21.30
C PRO A 261 11.17 19.98 -22.35
N THR A 262 10.90 18.70 -22.55
CA THR A 262 9.80 18.25 -23.41
C THR A 262 8.45 18.31 -22.67
N LEU A 263 7.35 18.35 -23.42
CA LEU A 263 6.00 18.38 -22.82
C LEU A 263 5.71 17.20 -21.86
N PRO A 264 6.10 15.95 -22.17
CA PRO A 264 5.92 14.82 -21.24
C PRO A 264 6.70 15.01 -19.92
N GLU A 265 7.94 15.48 -20.00
CA GLU A 265 8.80 15.74 -18.83
C GLU A 265 8.19 16.84 -17.94
N LEU A 266 7.73 17.95 -18.56
CA LEU A 266 7.06 19.03 -17.83
C LEU A 266 5.77 18.57 -17.14
N ARG A 267 4.99 17.67 -17.75
CA ARG A 267 3.76 17.13 -17.12
C ARG A 267 4.08 16.37 -15.83
N VAL A 268 5.11 15.53 -15.86
CA VAL A 268 5.55 14.76 -14.67
C VAL A 268 6.11 15.70 -13.61
N ALA A 269 6.97 16.64 -14.00
CA ALA A 269 7.56 17.61 -13.07
C ALA A 269 6.50 18.52 -12.42
N ARG A 270 5.54 19.05 -13.20
CA ARG A 270 4.42 19.85 -12.67
C ARG A 270 3.56 19.06 -11.67
N ARG A 271 3.28 17.77 -11.95
CA ARG A 271 2.54 16.90 -11.04
C ARG A 271 3.30 16.70 -9.73
N ASN A 272 4.61 16.43 -9.80
CA ASN A 272 5.45 16.22 -8.63
C ASN A 272 5.58 17.52 -7.81
N ALA A 273 5.80 18.66 -8.46
CA ALA A 273 5.88 19.97 -7.80
C ALA A 273 4.57 20.32 -7.07
N ARG A 274 3.41 20.11 -7.69
CA ARG A 274 2.10 20.28 -7.03
C ARG A 274 1.94 19.38 -5.80
N SER A 275 2.38 18.12 -5.89
CA SER A 275 2.34 17.19 -4.76
C SER A 275 3.24 17.65 -3.61
N MET A 276 4.44 18.15 -3.93
CA MET A 276 5.38 18.68 -2.94
C MET A 276 4.86 19.95 -2.26
N GLU A 277 4.26 20.89 -3.00
CA GLU A 277 3.63 22.07 -2.42
C GLU A 277 2.48 21.71 -1.49
N ARG A 278 1.61 20.77 -1.87
CA ARG A 278 0.54 20.28 -0.99
C ARG A 278 1.10 19.68 0.29
N ARG A 279 2.13 18.83 0.21
CA ARG A 279 2.78 18.25 1.40
C ARG A 279 3.39 19.32 2.29
N LYS A 280 4.01 20.35 1.70
CA LYS A 280 4.56 21.48 2.46
C LYS A 280 3.45 22.25 3.17
N GLN A 281 2.36 22.56 2.47
CA GLN A 281 1.18 23.20 3.06
C GLN A 281 0.58 22.37 4.20
N THR A 282 0.40 21.05 4.01
CA THR A 282 -0.11 20.17 5.06
C THR A 282 0.82 20.14 6.28
N ARG A 283 2.14 20.11 6.06
CA ARG A 283 3.13 20.13 7.15
C ARG A 283 3.16 21.47 7.88
N ASP A 284 3.04 22.57 7.14
CA ASP A 284 3.00 23.90 7.74
C ASP A 284 1.71 24.06 8.55
N LEU A 285 0.56 23.63 8.01
CA LEU A 285 -0.73 23.58 8.73
C LEU A 285 -0.67 22.70 9.98
N SER A 286 -0.05 21.52 9.91
CA SER A 286 0.10 20.65 11.09
C SER A 286 1.00 21.30 12.14
N ARG A 287 2.11 21.94 11.72
CA ARG A 287 3.01 22.66 12.63
C ARG A 287 2.31 23.85 13.29
N PHE A 288 1.44 24.57 12.57
CA PHE A 288 0.63 25.64 13.14
C PHE A 288 -0.45 25.10 14.09
N ALA A 289 -1.05 23.94 13.81
CA ALA A 289 -2.00 23.29 14.71
C ALA A 289 -1.31 22.83 16.02
N ASP A 290 -0.09 22.29 15.94
CA ASP A 290 0.71 21.89 17.10
C ASP A 290 1.09 23.11 17.97
N LEU A 291 1.43 24.25 17.35
CA LEU A 291 1.74 25.50 18.05
C LEU A 291 0.50 26.19 18.64
N GLY A 292 -0.65 26.12 17.96
CA GLY A 292 -1.94 26.60 18.47
C GLY A 292 -2.48 25.76 19.63
N CYS A 293 -2.15 24.47 19.68
CA CYS A 293 -2.48 23.61 20.82
C CYS A 293 -1.59 23.93 22.03
N ALA A 294 -0.31 24.25 21.82
CA ALA A 294 0.60 24.66 22.88
C ALA A 294 0.22 26.00 23.54
N SER A 295 -0.36 26.96 22.81
CA SER A 295 -0.82 28.22 23.43
C SER A 295 -2.11 28.07 24.24
N ARG A 296 -2.91 27.02 23.99
CA ARG A 296 -4.16 26.76 24.72
C ARG A 296 -3.95 26.06 26.07
N VAL A 297 -2.78 25.47 26.29
CA VAL A 297 -2.41 24.84 27.57
C VAL A 297 -1.91 25.86 28.60
N LEU A 298 -1.37 27.01 28.16
CA LEU A 298 -0.87 28.06 29.07
C LEU A 298 -1.96 29.02 29.60
N ASN A 299 -3.19 28.97 29.06
CA ASN A 299 -4.28 29.86 29.45
C ASN A 299 -5.37 29.19 30.31
N GLN A 300 -5.08 28.03 30.92
CA GLN A 300 -5.97 27.34 31.87
C GLN A 300 -5.47 27.36 33.32
N ASN A 301 -4.37 28.08 33.60
CA ASN A 301 -3.81 28.24 34.95
C ASN A 301 -3.77 29.71 35.42
N ALA A 302 -4.75 30.51 35.01
CA ALA A 302 -4.97 31.86 35.54
C ALA A 302 -6.39 31.98 36.10
#